data_AF-A0A1V3TXU8-F1
#
_entry.id   AF-A0A1V3TXU8-F1
#
_cell.length_a   1.000
_cell.length_b   1.000
_cell.length_c   1.000
_cell.angle_alpha   90.00
_cell.angle_beta   90.00
_cell.angle_gamma   90.00
#
_symmetry.space_group_name_H-M   'P 1'
#
loop_
_entity.id
_entity.type
_entity.pdbx_description
1 polymer ?
#
loop_
_entity_poly.entity_id
_entity_poly.type
_entity_poly.pdbx_seq_one_letter_code
_entity_poly.pdbx_strand_id
1 'polypeptide(L)'
;MKKTLSFLITGFSLFSFAQHTISPKEVTGIWKLKEAGFYENNEKVKKNFDACRLQRHYIIKADGTAIYNYYEGDVNDCYKSEPRETYWKIKADKIVFFIGDEIYQEEKITNFSPQHMTFSSAITDDTSDEKDAFIANILQTVHYEELEKISEEQLQQQLLH
;
A
#
# COMPACT_ATOMS: atom_id res chain seq x y z
N MET A 1 54.47 -21.47 37.86
CA MET A 1 53.77 -20.39 37.12
C MET A 1 52.44 -20.95 36.63
N LYS A 2 51.30 -20.56 37.23
CA LYS A 2 49.95 -21.00 36.83
C LYS A 2 49.39 -19.97 35.85
N LYS A 3 49.16 -20.36 34.59
CA LYS A 3 48.48 -19.52 33.59
C LYS A 3 46.98 -19.76 33.70
N THR A 4 46.24 -18.81 34.26
CA THR A 4 44.78 -18.78 34.19
C THR A 4 44.36 -18.20 32.84
N LEU A 5 43.73 -19.04 32.02
CA LEU A 5 43.18 -18.67 30.72
C LEU A 5 41.78 -18.07 30.95
N SER A 6 41.67 -16.75 30.88
CA SER A 6 40.37 -16.06 30.91
C SER A 6 39.71 -16.20 29.54
N PHE A 7 38.61 -16.96 29.47
CA PHE A 7 37.71 -16.96 28.32
C PHE A 7 36.71 -15.81 28.46
N LEU A 8 36.90 -14.75 27.66
CA LEU A 8 35.90 -13.71 27.43
C LEU A 8 34.85 -14.27 26.47
N ILE A 9 33.68 -14.63 26.99
CA ILE A 9 32.50 -14.92 26.17
C ILE A 9 31.84 -13.57 25.87
N THR A 10 32.18 -12.98 24.72
CA THR A 10 31.42 -11.88 24.14
C THR A 10 30.10 -12.44 23.61
N GLY A 11 29.03 -12.26 24.38
CA GLY A 11 27.67 -12.55 23.95
C GLY A 11 27.30 -11.63 22.78
N PHE A 12 27.26 -12.19 21.58
CA PHE A 12 26.68 -11.53 20.41
C PHE A 12 25.16 -11.55 20.59
N SER A 13 24.59 -10.48 21.13
CA SER A 13 23.14 -10.27 21.12
C SER A 13 22.71 -10.10 19.66
N LEU A 14 22.28 -11.19 19.03
CA LEU A 14 21.55 -11.17 17.78
C LEU A 14 20.21 -10.47 18.05
N PHE A 15 20.16 -9.16 17.81
CA PHE A 15 18.90 -8.45 17.64
C PHE A 15 18.18 -9.10 16.46
N SER A 16 17.30 -10.06 16.77
CA SER A 16 16.37 -10.61 15.80
C SER A 16 15.42 -9.47 15.44
N PHE A 17 15.61 -8.85 14.28
CA PHE A 17 14.62 -7.96 13.70
C PHE A 17 13.37 -8.80 13.43
N ALA A 18 12.43 -8.83 14.36
CA ALA A 18 11.13 -9.45 14.13
C ALA A 18 10.49 -8.72 12.95
N GLN A 19 10.31 -9.42 11.83
CA GLN A 19 9.58 -8.90 10.68
C GLN A 19 8.13 -8.71 11.12
N HIS A 20 7.73 -7.44 11.30
CA HIS A 20 6.37 -7.10 11.72
C HIS A 20 5.37 -7.66 10.70
N THR A 21 4.65 -8.70 11.10
CA THR A 21 3.65 -9.36 10.24
C THR A 21 2.33 -8.62 10.41
N ILE A 22 1.84 -8.04 9.32
CA ILE A 22 0.60 -7.27 9.31
C ILE A 22 -0.58 -8.22 9.55
N SER A 23 -1.35 -8.00 10.61
CA SER A 23 -2.50 -8.85 10.88
C SER A 23 -3.73 -8.39 10.07
N PRO A 24 -4.58 -9.32 9.57
CA PRO A 24 -5.80 -8.95 8.87
C PRO A 24 -6.69 -7.99 9.68
N LYS A 25 -6.77 -8.18 11.00
CA LYS A 25 -7.57 -7.34 11.89
C LYS A 25 -7.14 -5.87 11.85
N GLU A 26 -5.84 -5.58 11.83
CA GLU A 26 -5.34 -4.20 11.84
C GLU A 26 -5.62 -3.46 10.52
N VAL A 27 -5.67 -4.21 9.42
CA VAL A 27 -5.96 -3.69 8.06
C VAL A 27 -7.46 -3.41 7.85
N THR A 28 -8.36 -4.08 8.58
CA THR A 28 -9.80 -3.78 8.48
C THR A 28 -10.13 -2.33 8.84
N GLY A 29 -11.04 -1.72 8.09
CA GLY A 29 -11.50 -0.33 8.26
C GLY A 29 -11.68 0.41 6.94
N ILE A 30 -11.95 1.71 7.04
CA ILE A 30 -12.10 2.59 5.88
C ILE A 30 -10.80 3.36 5.69
N TRP A 31 -10.21 3.22 4.51
CA TRP A 31 -8.97 3.85 4.13
C TRP A 31 -9.22 4.82 2.99
N LYS A 32 -8.79 6.07 3.18
CA LYS A 32 -8.88 7.12 2.19
C LYS A 32 -7.51 7.38 1.58
N LEU A 33 -7.45 7.55 0.27
CA LEU A 33 -6.24 8.03 -0.39
C LEU A 33 -5.96 9.50 0.00
N LYS A 34 -4.80 9.72 0.61
CA LYS A 34 -4.33 11.04 1.04
C LYS A 34 -3.34 11.63 0.04
N GLU A 35 -2.46 10.79 -0.48
CA GLU A 35 -1.42 11.18 -1.43
C GLU A 35 -1.07 9.98 -2.31
N ALA A 36 -0.68 10.24 -3.56
CA ALA A 36 -0.16 9.23 -4.46
C ALA A 36 0.89 9.85 -5.37
N GLY A 37 1.74 9.00 -5.93
CA GLY A 37 2.82 9.44 -6.76
C GLY A 37 3.66 8.29 -7.27
N PHE A 38 4.92 8.59 -7.56
CA PHE A 38 5.92 7.61 -7.91
C PHE A 38 7.29 8.06 -7.43
N TYR A 39 8.24 7.13 -7.45
CA TYR A 39 9.63 7.43 -7.19
C TYR A 39 10.38 7.51 -8.52
N GLU A 40 11.08 8.62 -8.74
CA GLU A 40 11.98 8.82 -9.87
C GLU A 40 13.36 9.19 -9.31
N ASN A 41 14.40 8.43 -9.67
CA ASN A 41 15.74 8.62 -9.11
C ASN A 41 15.80 8.58 -7.57
N ASN A 42 14.96 7.76 -6.93
CA ASN A 42 14.73 7.69 -5.48
C ASN A 42 14.13 8.96 -4.85
N GLU A 43 13.69 9.92 -5.66
CA GLU A 43 12.96 11.10 -5.20
C GLU A 43 11.45 10.87 -5.35
N LYS A 44 10.70 11.32 -4.34
CA LYS A 44 9.26 11.16 -4.28
C LYS A 44 8.58 12.24 -5.13
N VAL A 45 7.98 11.84 -6.25
CA VAL A 45 7.24 12.71 -7.16
C VAL A 45 5.75 12.57 -6.91
N LYS A 46 5.14 13.64 -6.37
CA LYS A 46 3.71 13.67 -6.01
C LYS A 46 2.84 13.94 -7.23
N LYS A 47 1.73 13.21 -7.37
CA LYS A 47 0.67 13.56 -8.32
C LYS A 47 -0.17 14.71 -7.77
N ASN A 48 -0.83 15.44 -8.67
CA ASN A 48 -1.76 16.50 -8.29
C ASN A 48 -3.09 15.90 -7.82
N PHE A 49 -3.56 16.38 -6.67
CA PHE A 49 -4.85 16.04 -6.10
C PHE A 49 -5.77 17.25 -6.14
N ASP A 50 -7.06 16.99 -6.28
CA ASP A 50 -8.11 17.95 -5.96
C ASP A 50 -9.30 17.22 -5.35
N ALA A 51 -10.43 17.91 -5.19
CA ALA A 51 -11.62 17.36 -4.57
C ALA A 51 -12.23 16.18 -5.37
N CYS A 52 -11.79 15.94 -6.61
CA CYS A 52 -12.22 14.83 -7.43
C CYS A 52 -11.05 13.92 -7.84
N ARG A 53 -10.03 14.51 -8.47
CA ARG A 53 -8.91 13.79 -9.04
C ARG A 53 -8.20 12.96 -7.99
N LEU A 54 -8.08 11.66 -8.27
CA LEU A 54 -7.41 10.69 -7.43
C LEU A 54 -8.02 10.61 -6.01
N GLN A 55 -9.31 10.94 -5.82
CA GLN A 55 -10.01 10.57 -4.59
C GLN A 55 -10.42 9.10 -4.65
N ARG A 56 -10.10 8.33 -3.61
CA ARG A 56 -10.41 6.90 -3.54
C ARG A 56 -10.60 6.44 -2.11
N HIS A 57 -11.43 5.43 -1.95
CA HIS A 57 -11.68 4.78 -0.66
C HIS A 57 -11.64 3.27 -0.81
N TYR A 58 -11.02 2.63 0.18
CA TYR A 58 -11.06 1.19 0.39
C TYR A 58 -11.78 0.91 1.71
N ILE A 59 -12.91 0.23 1.66
CA ILE A 59 -13.64 -0.25 2.84
C ILE A 59 -13.30 -1.73 3.00
N ILE A 60 -12.35 -2.05 3.86
CA ILE A 60 -11.87 -3.43 4.08
C ILE A 60 -12.58 -4.03 5.28
N LYS A 61 -13.40 -5.07 5.08
CA LYS A 61 -14.25 -5.66 6.11
C LYS A 61 -13.66 -6.93 6.70
N ALA A 62 -14.00 -7.20 7.96
CA ALA A 62 -13.52 -8.36 8.70
C ALA A 62 -14.06 -9.70 8.18
N ASP A 63 -15.14 -9.69 7.39
CA ASP A 63 -15.73 -10.87 6.76
C ASP A 63 -14.97 -11.35 5.50
N GLY A 64 -13.90 -10.65 5.11
CA GLY A 64 -13.10 -10.98 3.93
C GLY A 64 -13.54 -10.27 2.64
N THR A 65 -14.55 -9.40 2.70
CA THR A 65 -14.95 -8.54 1.57
C THR A 65 -14.33 -7.15 1.67
N ALA A 66 -14.20 -6.47 0.54
CA ALA A 66 -13.77 -5.09 0.46
C ALA A 66 -14.55 -4.33 -0.63
N ILE A 67 -14.82 -3.05 -0.38
CA ILE A 67 -15.45 -2.15 -1.37
C ILE A 67 -14.42 -1.11 -1.79
N TYR A 68 -14.25 -0.95 -3.09
CA TYR A 68 -13.41 0.06 -3.70
C TYR A 68 -14.25 1.09 -4.44
N ASN A 69 -14.03 2.37 -4.13
CA ASN A 69 -14.62 3.52 -4.81
C ASN A 69 -13.51 4.46 -5.25
N TYR A 70 -13.70 5.11 -6.39
CA TYR A 70 -12.79 6.14 -6.88
C TYR A 70 -13.56 7.25 -7.58
N TYR A 71 -12.87 8.37 -7.74
CA TYR A 71 -13.32 9.51 -8.50
C TYR A 71 -12.32 9.79 -9.63
N GLU A 72 -12.84 10.09 -10.81
CA GLU A 72 -12.10 10.43 -12.02
C GLU A 72 -12.50 11.81 -12.53
N GLY A 73 -11.63 12.40 -13.35
CA GLY A 73 -11.81 13.75 -13.87
C GLY A 73 -11.18 14.81 -12.97
N ASP A 74 -11.78 16.00 -13.00
CA ASP A 74 -11.41 17.14 -12.17
C ASP A 74 -12.64 17.75 -11.49
N VAL A 75 -12.45 18.84 -10.74
CA VAL A 75 -13.52 19.49 -9.98
C VAL A 75 -14.71 19.97 -10.83
N ASN A 76 -14.55 20.16 -12.15
CA ASN A 76 -15.63 20.60 -13.05
C ASN A 76 -16.36 19.45 -13.74
N ASP A 77 -15.76 18.27 -13.84
CA ASP A 77 -16.33 17.08 -14.49
C ASP A 77 -16.03 15.84 -13.66
N CYS A 78 -16.52 15.88 -12.42
CA CYS A 78 -16.19 14.85 -11.45
C CYS A 78 -17.06 13.62 -11.65
N TYR A 79 -16.45 12.51 -12.04
CA TYR A 79 -17.10 11.22 -12.14
C TYR A 79 -16.82 10.39 -10.88
N LYS A 80 -17.88 9.96 -10.21
CA LYS A 80 -17.81 9.00 -9.10
C LYS A 80 -18.10 7.61 -9.65
N SER A 81 -17.21 6.65 -9.39
CA SER A 81 -17.44 5.28 -9.81
C SER A 81 -18.49 4.56 -8.98
N GLU A 82 -19.16 3.60 -9.61
CA GLU A 82 -19.99 2.63 -8.91
C GLU A 82 -19.12 1.79 -7.96
N PRO A 83 -19.60 1.51 -6.74
CA PRO A 83 -18.85 0.70 -5.80
C PRO A 83 -18.53 -0.69 -6.32
N ARG A 84 -17.24 -1.02 -6.28
CA ARG A 84 -16.76 -2.35 -6.68
C ARG A 84 -16.49 -3.20 -5.45
N GLU A 85 -17.28 -4.26 -5.29
CA GLU A 85 -17.00 -5.28 -4.28
C GLU A 85 -15.92 -6.25 -4.78
N THR A 86 -15.01 -6.61 -3.86
CA THR A 86 -13.91 -7.55 -4.05
C THR A 86 -13.77 -8.41 -2.81
N TYR A 87 -13.05 -9.53 -2.91
CA TYR A 87 -12.54 -10.27 -1.76
C TYR A 87 -11.09 -9.87 -1.49
N TRP A 88 -10.61 -10.00 -0.25
CA TRP A 88 -9.24 -9.65 0.07
C TRP A 88 -8.54 -10.65 1.00
N LYS A 89 -7.21 -10.67 0.95
CA LYS A 89 -6.37 -11.35 1.95
C LYS A 89 -5.00 -10.68 2.09
N ILE A 90 -4.32 -10.94 3.21
CA ILE A 90 -2.90 -10.63 3.37
C ILE A 90 -2.07 -11.85 2.97
N LYS A 91 -1.05 -11.65 2.15
CA LYS A 91 -0.05 -12.65 1.78
C LYS A 91 1.34 -12.06 2.00
N ALA A 92 2.01 -12.50 3.06
CA ALA A 92 3.26 -11.91 3.52
C ALA A 92 3.08 -10.40 3.82
N ASP A 93 3.76 -9.54 3.06
CA ASP A 93 3.70 -8.07 3.16
C ASP A 93 2.76 -7.44 2.12
N LYS A 94 1.96 -8.24 1.42
CA LYS A 94 1.03 -7.76 0.40
C LYS A 94 -0.42 -7.87 0.84
N ILE A 95 -1.23 -6.90 0.45
CA ILE A 95 -2.68 -7.06 0.35
C ILE A 95 -3.04 -7.42 -1.08
N VAL A 96 -3.93 -8.39 -1.23
CA VAL A 96 -4.40 -8.84 -2.53
C VAL A 96 -5.91 -8.80 -2.56
N PHE A 97 -6.47 -8.16 -3.58
CA PHE A 97 -7.90 -8.06 -3.87
C PHE A 97 -8.25 -8.95 -5.08
N PHE A 98 -9.39 -9.63 -5.01
CA PHE A 98 -9.82 -10.62 -6.00
C PHE A 98 -11.27 -10.42 -6.43
N ILE A 99 -11.57 -10.76 -7.69
CA ILE A 99 -12.94 -10.91 -8.21
C ILE A 99 -13.04 -12.32 -8.80
N GLY A 100 -13.90 -13.15 -8.21
CA GLY A 100 -13.85 -14.59 -8.50
C GLY A 100 -12.48 -15.17 -8.14
N ASP A 101 -11.85 -15.85 -9.10
CA ASP A 101 -10.53 -16.45 -8.94
C ASP A 101 -9.38 -15.56 -9.46
N GLU A 102 -9.68 -14.38 -10.01
CA GLU A 102 -8.70 -13.47 -10.60
C GLU A 102 -8.21 -12.43 -9.60
N ILE A 103 -6.91 -12.12 -9.64
CA ILE A 103 -6.34 -10.99 -8.89
C ILE A 103 -6.79 -9.71 -9.58
N TYR A 104 -7.55 -8.90 -8.85
CA TYR A 104 -7.98 -7.59 -9.29
C TYR A 104 -6.90 -6.53 -9.03
N GLN A 105 -6.29 -6.57 -7.84
CA GLN A 105 -5.25 -5.65 -7.43
C GLN A 105 -4.33 -6.32 -6.40
N GLU A 106 -3.03 -6.11 -6.49
CA GLU A 106 -2.05 -6.58 -5.52
C GLU A 106 -1.12 -5.42 -5.15
N GLU A 107 -0.98 -5.13 -3.86
CA GLU A 107 -0.16 -4.02 -3.37
C GLU A 107 0.76 -4.48 -2.26
N LYS A 108 2.03 -4.08 -2.31
CA LYS A 108 2.96 -4.26 -1.20
C LYS A 108 2.70 -3.19 -0.15
N ILE A 109 2.64 -3.57 1.12
CA ILE A 109 2.52 -2.62 2.24
C ILE A 109 3.92 -2.34 2.78
N THR A 110 4.43 -1.14 2.56
CA THR A 110 5.81 -0.76 2.92
C THR A 110 5.91 0.05 4.21
N ASN A 111 4.83 0.72 4.61
CA ASN A 111 4.73 1.44 5.88
C ASN A 111 3.33 1.23 6.46
N PHE A 112 3.25 0.71 7.69
CA PHE A 112 1.98 0.37 8.31
C PHE A 112 1.90 0.84 9.76
N SER A 113 0.76 1.40 10.11
CA SER A 113 0.31 1.70 11.46
C SER A 113 -1.22 1.62 11.50
N PRO A 114 -1.85 1.59 12.68
CA PRO A 114 -3.30 1.55 12.78
C PRO A 114 -4.03 2.75 12.12
N GLN A 115 -3.33 3.85 11.82
CA GLN A 115 -3.89 5.06 11.20
C GLN A 115 -3.39 5.32 9.78
N HIS A 116 -2.28 4.72 9.37
CA HIS A 116 -1.63 4.99 8.09
C HIS A 116 -1.14 3.71 7.42
N MET A 117 -1.29 3.64 6.10
CA MET A 117 -0.80 2.54 5.29
C MET A 117 -0.25 3.09 3.98
N THR A 118 0.89 2.58 3.54
CA THR A 118 1.43 2.90 2.21
C THR A 118 1.37 1.67 1.33
N PHE A 119 0.61 1.76 0.23
CA PHE A 119 0.73 0.82 -0.87
C PHE A 119 1.90 1.21 -1.77
N SER A 120 2.59 0.21 -2.26
CA SER A 120 3.69 0.32 -3.19
C SER A 120 3.57 -0.76 -4.25
N SER A 121 3.68 -0.35 -5.51
CA SER A 121 3.61 -1.25 -6.65
C SER A 121 4.53 -0.76 -7.76
N ALA A 122 5.16 -1.72 -8.45
CA ALA A 122 5.81 -1.52 -9.74
C ALA A 122 5.10 -2.40 -10.76
N ILE A 123 5.20 -2.06 -12.05
CA ILE A 123 4.58 -2.88 -13.10
C ILE A 123 5.27 -4.25 -13.15
N THR A 124 6.60 -4.27 -12.99
CA THR A 124 7.37 -5.49 -12.80
C THR A 124 8.64 -5.17 -12.04
N ASP A 125 9.02 -6.08 -11.14
CA ASP A 125 10.31 -6.03 -10.44
C ASP A 125 11.47 -6.56 -11.32
N ASP A 126 11.14 -7.16 -12.47
CA ASP A 126 12.09 -7.72 -13.43
C ASP A 126 11.87 -7.13 -14.82
N THR A 127 12.88 -6.41 -15.31
CA THR A 127 12.94 -5.89 -16.69
C THR A 127 14.22 -6.36 -17.39
N SER A 128 14.81 -7.46 -16.94
CA SER A 128 16.10 -7.94 -17.45
C SER A 128 16.09 -8.24 -18.95
N ASP A 129 14.91 -8.58 -19.49
CA ASP A 129 14.69 -8.83 -20.91
C ASP A 129 14.33 -7.57 -21.73
N GLU A 130 14.07 -6.42 -21.08
CA GLU A 130 13.72 -5.18 -21.76
C GLU A 130 14.99 -4.44 -22.22
N LYS A 131 15.07 -4.19 -23.53
CA LYS A 131 16.25 -3.58 -24.16
C LYS A 131 16.11 -2.07 -24.32
N ASP A 132 14.89 -1.55 -24.29
CA ASP A 132 14.63 -0.12 -24.32
C ASP A 132 14.72 0.45 -22.90
N ALA A 133 15.72 1.31 -22.68
CA ALA A 133 15.97 1.91 -21.37
C ALA A 133 14.81 2.80 -20.88
N PHE A 134 14.07 3.44 -21.79
CA PHE A 134 12.92 4.26 -21.43
C PHE A 134 11.75 3.37 -20.98
N ILE A 135 11.49 2.27 -21.71
CA ILE A 135 10.46 1.30 -21.31
C ILE A 135 10.84 0.60 -20.00
N ALA A 136 12.09 0.17 -19.85
CA ALA A 136 12.58 -0.43 -18.61
C ALA A 136 12.38 0.52 -17.41
N ASN A 137 12.65 1.82 -17.59
CA ASN A 137 12.43 2.81 -16.54
C ASN A 137 10.94 2.97 -16.18
N ILE A 138 10.03 2.98 -17.16
CA ILE A 138 8.58 2.99 -16.89
C ILE A 138 8.15 1.76 -16.10
N LEU A 139 8.62 0.58 -16.51
CA LEU A 139 8.24 -0.69 -15.89
C LEU A 139 8.74 -0.82 -14.44
N GLN A 140 9.93 -0.30 -14.16
CA GLN A 140 10.52 -0.26 -12.82
C GLN A 140 10.04 0.90 -11.95
N THR A 141 9.26 1.84 -12.50
CA THR A 141 8.79 3.00 -11.74
C THR A 141 7.91 2.52 -10.60
N VAL A 142 8.36 2.78 -9.37
CA VAL A 142 7.62 2.43 -8.16
C VAL A 142 6.58 3.49 -7.89
N HIS A 143 5.32 3.11 -8.01
CA HIS A 143 4.17 3.90 -7.58
C HIS A 143 3.92 3.74 -6.08
N TYR A 144 3.37 4.79 -5.47
CA TYR A 144 2.94 4.74 -4.08
C TYR A 144 1.56 5.36 -3.90
N GLU A 145 0.85 4.88 -2.87
CA GLU A 145 -0.39 5.44 -2.37
C GLU A 145 -0.31 5.50 -0.84
N GLU A 146 -0.39 6.70 -0.27
CA GLU A 146 -0.51 6.91 1.17
C GLU A 146 -1.98 6.98 1.55
N LEU A 147 -2.39 6.01 2.35
CA LEU A 147 -3.73 5.87 2.86
C LEU A 147 -3.79 6.33 4.32
N GLU A 148 -4.88 7.00 4.67
CA GLU A 148 -5.22 7.32 6.04
C GLU A 148 -6.54 6.66 6.43
N LYS A 149 -6.61 6.18 7.66
CA LYS A 149 -7.82 5.55 8.20
C LYS A 149 -8.82 6.63 8.58
N ILE A 150 -10.06 6.49 8.13
CA ILE A 150 -11.16 7.42 8.43
C ILE A 150 -12.34 6.69 9.08
N SER A 151 -13.22 7.45 9.72
CA SER A 151 -14.48 6.94 10.27
C SER A 151 -15.58 6.88 9.20
N GLU A 152 -16.65 6.12 9.49
CA GLU A 152 -17.85 6.10 8.66
C GLU A 152 -18.47 7.51 8.53
N GLU A 153 -18.49 8.28 9.62
CA GLU A 153 -18.99 9.67 9.59
C GLU A 153 -18.20 10.56 8.62
N GLN A 154 -16.87 10.44 8.64
CA GLN A 154 -16.00 11.17 7.71
C GLN A 154 -16.21 10.74 6.26
N LEU A 155 -16.49 9.45 6.02
CA LEU A 155 -16.84 8.95 4.69
C LEU A 155 -18.18 9.56 4.24
N GLN A 156 -19.23 9.48 5.07
CA GLN A 156 -20.55 10.01 4.72
C GLN A 156 -20.52 11.51 4.40
N GLN A 157 -19.76 12.31 5.16
CA GLN A 157 -19.56 13.74 4.87
C GLN A 157 -18.96 13.99 3.47
N GLN A 158 -18.10 13.09 2.98
CA GLN A 158 -17.50 13.20 1.65
C GLN A 158 -18.39 12.71 0.51
N LEU A 159 -19.41 11.89 0.82
CA LEU A 159 -20.37 11.41 -0.19
C LEU A 159 -21.53 12.39 -0.42
N LEU A 160 -21.72 13.36 0.48
CA LEU A 160 -22.78 14.38 0.42
C LEU A 160 -22.39 15.63 -0.38
N HIS A 161 -21.14 15.70 -0.83
CA HIS A 161 -20.54 16.79 -1.59
C HIS A 161 -19.97 16.25 -2.91
#